data_AF-G6EBF7-F1
#
_entry.id   AF-G6EBF7-F1
#
_cell.length_a   1.000
_cell.length_b   1.000
_cell.length_c   1.000
_cell.angle_alpha   90.00
_cell.angle_beta   90.00
_cell.angle_gamma   90.00
#
_symmetry.space_group_name_H-M   'P 1'
#
loop_
_entity.id
_entity.type
_entity.pdbx_description
1 polymer ?
#
loop_
_entity_poly.entity_id
_entity_poly.type
_entity_poly.pdbx_seq_one_letter_code
_entity_poly.pdbx_strand_id
1 'polypeptide(L)' 'MRWMMTITVGLVLASVILLYRSNGMVSVHLYIATALGIGFTMLLASALMGLVFLSSGTGHDESIIDPLDDDTEL' A
#
# COMPACT_ATOMS: atom_id res chain seq x y z
N MET A 1 8.81 8.36 4.86
CA MET A 1 9.07 8.59 3.42
C MET A 1 10.33 7.88 2.91
N ARG A 2 11.54 8.20 3.40
CA ARG A 2 12.80 7.60 2.90
C ARG A 2 12.82 6.06 2.94
N TRP A 3 12.42 5.46 4.05
CA TRP A 3 12.38 4.01 4.21
C TRP A 3 11.45 3.30 3.20
N MET A 4 10.25 3.84 3.00
CA MET A 4 9.29 3.28 2.05
C MET A 4 9.78 3.40 0.61
N MET A 5 10.40 4.53 0.25
CA MET A 5 11.03 4.73 -1.06
C MET A 5 12.14 3.69 -1.30
N THR A 6 12.99 3.44 -0.30
CA THR A 6 14.07 2.45 -0.42
C THR A 6 13.51 1.04 -0.61
N ILE A 7 12.44 0.66 0.10
CA ILE A 7 11.78 -0.63 -0.07
C ILE A 7 11.21 -0.75 -1.49
N THR A 8 10.45 0.25 -1.95
CA THR A 8 9.84 0.22 -3.29
C THR A 8 10.90 0.10 -4.39
N VAL A 9 11.95 0.93 -4.34
CA VAL A 9 13.04 0.88 -5.33
C VAL A 9 13.79 -0.44 -5.25
N GLY A 10 14.08 -0.92 -4.03
CA GLY A 10 14.74 -2.21 -3.81
C GLY A 10 13.94 -3.38 -4.37
N LEU A 11 12.61 -3.36 -4.22
CA LEU A 11 11.73 -4.41 -4.69
C LEU A 11 11.60 -4.39 -6.22
N VAL A 12 11.48 -3.22 -6.84
CA VAL A 12 11.51 -3.07 -8.31
C VAL A 12 12.83 -3.59 -8.88
N LEU A 13 13.97 -3.20 -8.30
CA LEU A 13 15.28 -3.69 -8.73
C LEU A 13 15.42 -5.20 -8.55
N ALA A 14 15.02 -5.73 -7.39
CA ALA A 14 15.07 -7.16 -7.10
C ALA A 14 14.22 -7.97 -8.10
N SER A 15 13.02 -7.50 -8.43
CA SER A 15 12.16 -8.13 -9.42
C SER A 15 12.76 -8.09 -10.83
N VAL A 16 13.32 -6.96 -11.27
CA VAL A 16 13.98 -6.86 -12.59
C VAL A 16 15.22 -7.77 -12.66
N ILE A 17 16.02 -7.82 -11.59
CA ILE A 17 17.19 -8.70 -11.50
C ILE A 17 16.77 -10.18 -11.56
N LEU A 18 15.74 -10.57 -10.80
CA LEU A 18 15.20 -11.92 -10.83
C LEU A 18 14.69 -12.30 -12.23
N LEU A 19 13.93 -11.40 -12.87
CA LEU A 19 13.39 -11.59 -14.21
C LEU A 19 14.50 -11.76 -15.25
N TYR A 20 15.55 -10.94 -15.16
CA TYR A 20 16.72 -11.06 -16.02
C TYR A 20 17.44 -12.38 -15.82
N ARG A 21 17.58 -12.83 -14.57
CA ARG A 21 18.27 -14.08 -14.25
C ARG A 21 17.48 -15.33 -14.66
N SER A 22 16.14 -15.29 -14.62
CA SER A 22 15.30 -16.44 -14.98
C SER A 22 15.09 -16.57 -16.49
N ASN A 23 14.86 -15.45 -17.19
CA ASN A 23 14.40 -15.48 -18.57
C ASN A 23 15.47 -15.00 -19.59
N GLY A 24 16.66 -14.60 -19.14
CA GLY A 24 17.70 -14.06 -20.01
C GLY A 24 17.31 -12.72 -20.63
N MET A 25 17.82 -12.39 -21.83
CA MET A 25 17.47 -11.14 -22.54
C MET A 25 16.12 -11.26 -23.25
N VAL A 26 15.03 -11.11 -22.49
CA VAL A 26 13.66 -11.04 -23.07
C VAL A 26 13.40 -9.66 -23.68
N SER A 27 12.26 -9.51 -24.36
CA SER A 27 11.80 -8.22 -24.90
C SER A 27 11.81 -7.13 -23.83
N VAL A 28 12.34 -5.95 -24.19
CA VAL A 28 12.43 -4.76 -23.32
C VAL A 28 11.07 -4.38 -22.72
N HIS A 29 9.99 -4.61 -23.47
CA HIS A 29 8.61 -4.36 -23.04
C HIS A 29 8.24 -5.11 -21.76
N LEU A 30 8.77 -6.33 -21.56
CA LEU A 30 8.49 -7.13 -20.37
C LEU A 30 9.04 -6.44 -19.12
N TYR A 31 10.28 -5.96 -19.17
CA TYR A 31 10.92 -5.28 -18.04
C TYR A 31 10.21 -3.97 -17.69
N ILE A 32 9.83 -3.20 -18.71
CA ILE A 32 9.09 -1.94 -18.50
C ILE A 32 7.71 -2.24 -17.90
N ALA A 33 6.98 -3.21 -18.43
CA ALA A 33 5.67 -3.61 -17.92
C ALA A 33 5.75 -4.12 -16.48
N THR A 34 6.76 -4.94 -16.14
CA THR A 34 6.99 -5.41 -14.77
C THR A 34 7.33 -4.26 -13.83
N ALA A 35 8.23 -3.36 -14.22
CA ALA A 35 8.62 -2.22 -13.39
C ALA A 35 7.44 -1.27 -13.14
N LEU A 36 6.66 -0.95 -14.18
CA LEU A 36 5.45 -0.15 -14.06
C LEU A 36 4.38 -0.86 -13.22
N GLY A 37 4.19 -2.17 -13.42
CA GLY A 37 3.23 -2.95 -12.64
C GLY A 37 3.54 -2.92 -11.15
N ILE A 38 4.80 -3.18 -10.77
CA ILE A 38 5.24 -3.14 -9.36
C ILE A 38 5.21 -1.70 -8.81
N GLY A 39 5.63 -0.72 -9.59
CA GLY A 39 5.55 0.69 -9.19
C GLY A 39 4.11 1.12 -8.92
N PHE A 40 3.18 0.74 -9.79
CA PHE A 40 1.76 1.06 -9.67
C PHE A 40 1.11 0.39 -8.45
N THR A 41 1.41 -0.88 -8.19
CA THR A 41 0.88 -1.56 -7.00
C THR A 41 1.40 -0.93 -5.70
N MET A 42 2.65 -0.45 -5.67
CA MET A 42 3.21 0.26 -4.53
C MET A 42 2.55 1.63 -4.32
N LEU A 43 2.26 2.37 -5.39
CA LEU A 43 1.49 3.62 -5.31
C LEU A 43 0.08 3.36 -4.79
N LEU A 44 -0.59 2.32 -5.29
CA LEU A 44 -1.91 1.91 -4.83
C LEU A 44 -1.88 1.55 -3.33
N ALA A 45 -0.91 0.74 -2.90
CA ALA A 45 -0.76 0.37 -1.50
C ALA A 45 -0.55 1.59 -0.59
N SER A 46 0.27 2.56 -1.02
CA SER A 46 0.45 3.82 -0.30
C SER A 46 -0.84 4.64 -0.24
N ALA A 47 -1.60 4.72 -1.33
CA ALA A 47 -2.87 5.43 -1.37
C ALA A 47 -3.90 4.79 -0.44
N LEU A 48 -3.99 3.46 -0.45
CA LEU A 48 -4.87 2.69 0.44
C LEU A 48 -4.51 2.91 1.91
N MET A 49 -3.22 2.87 2.26
CA MET A 49 -2.77 3.16 3.62
C MET A 49 -3.17 4.58 4.05
N GLY A 50 -3.05 5.58 3.16
CA GLY A 50 -3.50 6.94 3.40
C GLY A 50 -5.02 7.04 3.63
N LEU A 51 -5.82 6.33 2.83
CA LEU A 51 -7.27 6.25 2.99
C LEU A 51 -7.68 5.59 4.31
N VAL A 52 -6.97 4.54 4.75
CA VAL A 52 -7.21 3.90 6.06
C VAL A 52 -7.02 4.90 7.20
N PHE A 53 -5.97 5.72 7.16
CA PHE A 53 -5.76 6.77 8.18
C PHE A 53 -6.87 7.81 8.17
N LEU A 54 -7.33 8.23 6.98
CA LEU A 54 -8.45 9.14 6.86
C LEU A 54 -9.74 8.51 7.42
N SER A 55 -9.98 7.23 7.11
CA SER A 55 -11.13 6.46 7.61
C SER A 55 -11.15 6.34 9.13
N SER A 56 -10.00 6.15 9.78
CA SER A 56 -9.92 6.08 11.24
C SER A 56 -10.08 7.45 11.92
N GLY A 57 -9.73 8.54 11.22
CA GLY A 57 -9.76 9.89 11.77
C GLY A 57 -11.09 10.64 11.61
N THR A 58 -12.05 10.09 10.86
CA THR A 58 -13.33 10.76 10.53
C THR A 58 -14.40 10.65 11.62
N GLY A 59 -14.12 10.05 12.79
CA GLY A 59 -15.05 10.05 13.93
C GLY A 59 -16.35 9.25 13.71
N HIS A 60 -16.39 8.37 12.71
CA HIS A 60 -17.63 7.66 12.39
C HIS A 60 -18.05 6.70 13.53
N ASP A 61 -17.07 6.05 14.16
CA ASP A 61 -17.30 5.11 15.26
C ASP A 61 -17.57 5.80 16.61
N GLU A 62 -17.27 7.09 16.76
CA GLU A 62 -17.53 7.84 18.01
C GLU A 62 -18.94 8.45 18.05
N SER A 63 -19.64 8.43 16.91
CA SER A 63 -21.00 8.96 16.76
C SER A 63 -22.11 7.95 17.13
N ILE A 64 -21.73 6.74 17.55
CA ILE A 64 -22.68 5.75 18.03
C ILE A 64 -23.04 6.10 19.47
N ILE A 65 -24.25 6.64 19.64
CA ILE A 65 -24.90 6.74 20.95
C ILE A 65 -25.16 5.30 21.41
N ASP A 66 -24.45 4.84 22.44
CA ASP A 66 -24.67 3.52 23.04
C ASP A 66 -26.00 3.56 23.82
N PRO A 67 -27.06 2.85 23.37
CA PRO A 67 -28.35 2.84 24.08
C PRO A 67 -28.30 2.07 25.40
N LEU A 68 -27.17 1.42 25.70
CA LEU A 68 -26.91 0.66 26.93
C LEU A 68 -25.93 1.38 27.87
N ASP A 69 -25.47 2.59 27.52
CA ASP A 69 -24.84 3.51 28.49
C ASP A 69 -25.95 4.00 29.43
N ASP A 70 -26.33 3.08 30.30
CA ASP A 70 -27.21 3.29 31.44
C ASP A 70 -26.39 4.16 32.39
N ASP A 71 -26.49 5.49 32.22
CA ASP A 71 -26.25 6.47 33.27
C ASP A 71 -27.17 6.09 34.44
N THR A 72 -26.71 5.09 35.19
CA THR A 72 -27.29 4.61 36.43
C THR A 72 -26.95 5.68 37.46
N GLU A 73 -27.63 6.82 37.37
CA GLU A 73 -27.69 7.79 38.45
C GLU A 73 -28.43 7.14 39.63
N LEU A 74 -27.72 7.12 40.75
CA LEU A 74 -28.15 6.70 42.08
C LEU A 74 -29.31 7.57 42.63
#